data_AF-A0A1Q5KGK5-F1
#
_entry.id   AF-A0A1Q5KGK5-F1
#
_cell.length_a   1.000
_cell.length_b   1.000
_cell.length_c   1.000
_cell.angle_alpha   90.00
_cell.angle_beta   90.00
_cell.angle_gamma   90.00
#
_symmetry.space_group_name_H-M   'P 1'
#
loop_
_entity.id
_entity.type
_entity.pdbx_description
1 polymer ?
#
loop_
_entity_poly.entity_id
_entity_poly.type
_entity_poly.pdbx_seq_one_letter_code
_entity_poly.pdbx_strand_id
1 'polypeptide(L)'
;MWHGQAADRLGLSVVVSDEQMKALFGLGMHPDAQVLVARELEQGASLKRAMRAGKLGPTVPRLAELSPLDREIQQVLDQVSEQLCRPLTKAETRQVRQKTAAHAFTAEYHRAPADGAELGRFLSARSGPQRRAVTGYDLTFALAARRATTAQRRRFARAALARADAVTGKIHAELRLRERLPDHPPHRPNHRGEIPDWVADRHALTHPGTPAHWTGHLAERHRILARSLADRGHTLATNPPAWSRPLGPPPPATAPQRRHAWATTAALVELWRTRHAITAVPGLGPRPADPDDAAAWDDLDARVRALTGRRRPLILPPPDAPAAVVVEAALSHLDAPPPAGPLPDHPALRDPFGVAPLSYGALDARTARRALAAVLAGERLPESWMEEITAPGTGDEDEDEQRTYTKLLTAISDYRRRHHRAGPDILGPRPAGLDGEEWDHLTDAIDLYTHARVQRRLEQMRARTVAERAVLLPANSPLRQPPPSPTSGPGHRPPTR
;
A
#
# COMPACT_ATOMS: atom_id res chain seq x y z
N MET A 1 -44.49 -0.12 49.97
CA MET A 1 -43.58 -1.25 49.69
C MET A 1 -44.24 -2.48 50.32
N TRP A 2 -44.61 -3.49 49.53
CA TRP A 2 -45.35 -4.69 49.97
C TRP A 2 -44.33 -5.82 49.99
N HIS A 3 -43.91 -6.24 51.18
CA HIS A 3 -42.77 -7.14 51.37
C HIS A 3 -43.34 -8.42 51.97
N GLY A 4 -43.54 -9.46 51.17
CA GLY A 4 -43.67 -10.89 51.55
C GLY A 4 -44.71 -11.35 52.60
N GLN A 5 -45.15 -10.53 53.54
CA GLN A 5 -46.00 -10.87 54.69
C GLN A 5 -47.49 -10.64 54.44
N ALA A 6 -47.86 -10.19 53.25
CA ALA A 6 -49.26 -9.93 52.93
C ALA A 6 -50.05 -11.22 52.67
N ALA A 7 -49.40 -12.29 52.23
CA ALA A 7 -50.04 -13.59 52.03
C ALA A 7 -50.60 -14.15 53.36
N ASP A 8 -49.80 -14.13 54.42
CA ASP A 8 -50.22 -14.54 55.77
C ASP A 8 -51.36 -13.67 56.30
N ARG A 9 -51.29 -12.34 56.08
CA ARG A 9 -52.35 -11.39 56.51
C ARG A 9 -53.64 -11.51 55.72
N LEU A 10 -53.59 -12.06 54.51
CA LEU A 10 -54.75 -12.34 53.64
C LEU A 10 -55.20 -13.81 53.74
N GLY A 11 -54.59 -14.61 54.62
CA GLY A 11 -54.97 -16.00 54.85
C GLY A 11 -54.68 -16.95 53.68
N LEU A 12 -53.75 -16.61 52.79
CA LEU A 12 -53.48 -17.37 51.57
C LEU A 12 -52.51 -18.53 51.81
N SER A 13 -52.75 -19.65 51.13
CA SER A 13 -51.79 -20.76 51.04
C SER A 13 -50.63 -20.45 50.07
N VAL A 14 -49.57 -21.25 50.12
CA VAL A 14 -48.31 -21.04 49.35
C VAL A 14 -48.54 -21.00 47.83
N VAL A 15 -49.63 -21.59 47.32
CA VAL A 15 -49.97 -21.59 45.89
C VAL A 15 -51.24 -20.76 45.66
N VAL A 16 -51.10 -19.68 44.88
CA VAL A 16 -52.20 -18.77 44.52
C VAL A 16 -52.68 -19.10 43.12
N SER A 17 -54.00 -19.21 42.92
CA SER A 17 -54.60 -19.45 41.59
C SER A 17 -54.56 -18.22 40.68
N ASP A 18 -54.66 -18.43 39.37
CA ASP A 18 -54.73 -17.34 38.38
C ASP A 18 -55.90 -16.37 38.65
N GLU A 19 -57.02 -16.89 39.15
CA GLU A 19 -58.20 -16.10 39.48
C GLU A 19 -57.98 -15.21 40.71
N GLN A 20 -57.33 -15.74 41.75
CA GLN A 20 -56.90 -14.98 42.93
C GLN A 20 -55.83 -13.93 42.57
N MET A 21 -54.89 -14.27 41.69
CA MET A 21 -53.90 -13.32 41.14
C MET A 21 -54.59 -12.19 40.36
N LYS A 22 -55.60 -12.51 39.54
CA LYS A 22 -56.38 -11.51 38.78
C LYS A 22 -57.22 -10.63 39.69
N ALA A 23 -57.82 -11.18 40.73
CA ALA A 23 -58.57 -10.41 41.74
C ALA A 23 -57.65 -9.41 42.44
N LEU A 24 -56.50 -9.87 42.93
CA LEU A 24 -55.55 -9.08 43.69
C LEU A 24 -54.85 -7.99 42.86
N PHE A 25 -54.25 -8.38 41.72
CA PHE A 25 -53.40 -7.49 40.93
C PHE A 25 -54.11 -6.82 39.76
N GLY A 26 -55.19 -7.43 39.23
CA GLY A 26 -55.94 -6.87 38.10
C GLY A 26 -57.11 -5.99 38.54
N LEU A 27 -57.87 -6.44 39.55
CA LEU A 27 -59.14 -5.81 39.92
C LEU A 27 -59.06 -4.96 41.21
N GLY A 28 -58.00 -5.12 42.01
CA GLY A 28 -57.85 -4.45 43.31
C GLY A 28 -58.77 -5.05 44.39
N MET A 29 -59.10 -6.33 44.25
CA MET A 29 -60.02 -7.09 45.10
C MET A 29 -59.26 -8.08 45.99
N HIS A 30 -59.88 -8.53 47.08
CA HIS A 30 -59.37 -9.62 47.90
C HIS A 30 -59.21 -10.89 47.04
N PRO A 31 -58.17 -11.73 47.26
CA PRO A 31 -58.01 -12.98 46.53
C PRO A 31 -59.27 -13.86 46.58
N ASP A 32 -59.88 -13.99 47.76
CA ASP A 32 -61.15 -14.70 47.95
C ASP A 32 -62.38 -13.78 47.87
N ALA A 33 -62.31 -12.71 47.07
CA ALA A 33 -63.39 -11.71 46.99
C ALA A 33 -64.75 -12.32 46.63
N GLN A 34 -64.78 -13.37 45.82
CA GLN A 34 -66.04 -14.05 45.48
C GLN A 34 -66.69 -14.70 46.70
N VAL A 35 -65.91 -15.34 47.56
CA VAL A 35 -66.38 -15.96 48.81
C VAL A 35 -66.87 -14.90 49.79
N LEU A 36 -66.14 -13.80 49.93
CA LEU A 36 -66.52 -12.67 50.79
C LEU A 36 -67.81 -11.98 50.31
N VAL A 37 -67.95 -11.78 48.99
CA VAL A 37 -69.14 -11.20 48.38
C VAL A 37 -70.35 -12.13 48.55
N ALA A 38 -70.18 -13.43 48.30
CA ALA A 38 -71.26 -14.42 48.44
C ALA A 38 -71.75 -14.49 49.89
N ARG A 39 -70.84 -14.54 50.87
CA ARG A 39 -71.19 -14.56 52.30
C ARG A 39 -71.98 -13.33 52.74
N GLU A 40 -71.58 -12.13 52.30
CA GLU A 40 -72.30 -10.89 52.65
C GLU A 40 -73.71 -10.86 52.02
N LEU A 41 -73.86 -11.35 50.78
CA LEU A 41 -75.16 -11.46 50.13
C LEU A 41 -76.09 -12.47 50.83
N GLU A 42 -75.55 -13.62 51.26
CA GLU A 42 -76.29 -14.62 52.05
C GLU A 42 -76.74 -14.07 53.41
N GLN A 43 -75.98 -13.15 53.99
CA GLN A 43 -76.33 -12.42 55.23
C GLN A 43 -77.30 -11.26 54.99
N GLY A 44 -77.86 -11.12 53.78
CA GLY A 44 -78.86 -10.11 53.43
C GLY A 44 -78.27 -8.72 53.16
N ALA A 45 -76.95 -8.58 52.98
CA ALA A 45 -76.34 -7.31 52.63
C ALA A 45 -76.70 -6.89 51.19
N SER A 46 -76.73 -5.58 50.94
CA SER A 46 -76.90 -5.08 49.58
C SER A 46 -75.65 -5.39 48.73
N LEU A 47 -75.84 -5.55 47.41
CA LEU A 47 -74.75 -5.81 46.44
C LEU A 47 -73.59 -4.82 46.58
N LYS A 48 -73.88 -3.54 46.81
CA LYS A 48 -72.85 -2.50 47.01
C LYS A 48 -72.01 -2.72 48.27
N ARG A 49 -72.62 -3.22 49.35
CA ARG A 49 -71.93 -3.55 50.60
C ARG A 49 -71.09 -4.82 50.43
N ALA A 50 -71.66 -5.87 49.83
CA ALA A 50 -70.96 -7.12 49.56
C ALA A 50 -69.72 -6.89 48.66
N MET A 51 -69.86 -6.13 47.56
CA MET A 51 -68.73 -5.77 46.70
C MET A 51 -67.65 -4.93 47.41
N ARG A 52 -68.04 -4.11 48.40
CA ARG A 52 -67.09 -3.31 49.19
C ARG A 52 -66.30 -4.18 50.18
N ALA A 53 -66.91 -5.23 50.74
CA ALA A 53 -66.24 -6.17 51.63
C ALA A 53 -65.09 -6.92 50.91
N GLY A 54 -65.28 -7.24 49.63
CA GLY A 54 -64.24 -7.85 48.79
C GLY A 54 -63.21 -6.88 48.21
N LYS A 55 -63.28 -5.57 48.46
CA LYS A 55 -62.43 -4.56 47.80
C LYS A 55 -61.25 -4.14 48.68
N LEU A 56 -60.02 -4.35 48.19
CA LEU A 56 -58.79 -3.98 48.91
C LEU A 56 -58.27 -2.58 48.53
N GLY A 57 -58.59 -2.09 47.34
CA GLY A 57 -58.10 -0.80 46.87
C GLY A 57 -58.74 -0.33 45.55
N PRO A 58 -58.29 0.81 45.01
CA PRO A 58 -58.71 1.25 43.68
C PRO A 58 -58.25 0.24 42.61
N THR A 59 -59.11 -0.03 41.64
CA THR A 59 -58.79 -0.88 40.49
C THR A 59 -57.63 -0.26 39.71
N VAL A 60 -56.70 -1.09 39.23
CA VAL A 60 -55.58 -0.62 38.41
C VAL A 60 -56.15 0.03 37.15
N PRO A 61 -55.77 1.28 36.82
CA PRO A 61 -56.32 1.97 35.66
C PRO A 61 -55.97 1.20 34.39
N ARG A 62 -56.97 0.96 33.54
CA ARG A 62 -56.76 0.47 32.18
C ARG A 62 -56.10 1.60 31.38
N LEU A 63 -54.87 1.37 30.93
CA LEU A 63 -54.10 2.38 30.21
C LEU A 63 -54.50 2.37 28.73
N ALA A 64 -54.47 3.55 28.11
CA ALA A 64 -54.73 3.68 26.69
C ALA A 64 -53.65 2.97 25.87
N GLU A 65 -54.05 2.33 24.77
CA GLU A 65 -53.12 1.77 23.78
C GLU A 65 -52.29 2.89 23.13
N LEU A 66 -51.13 2.51 22.57
CA LEU A 66 -50.28 3.44 21.81
C LEU A 66 -51.06 4.06 20.66
N SER A 67 -50.97 5.39 20.55
CA SER A 67 -51.50 6.13 19.40
C SER A 67 -50.94 5.55 18.10
N PRO A 68 -51.72 5.55 16.99
CA PRO A 68 -51.23 5.13 15.67
C PRO A 68 -49.87 5.75 15.30
N LEU A 69 -49.69 7.05 15.58
CA LEU A 69 -48.43 7.76 15.30
C LEU A 69 -47.27 7.24 16.17
N ASP A 70 -47.54 6.92 17.44
CA ASP A 70 -46.50 6.38 18.34
C ASP A 70 -46.08 4.96 17.93
N ARG A 71 -47.00 4.15 17.40
CA ARG A 71 -46.69 2.82 16.85
C ARG A 71 -45.81 2.92 15.62
N GLU A 72 -46.13 3.84 14.70
CA GLU A 72 -45.34 4.07 13.50
C GLU A 72 -43.91 4.54 13.85
N ILE A 73 -43.79 5.51 14.76
CA ILE A 73 -42.48 5.98 15.25
C ILE A 73 -41.66 4.81 15.82
N GLN A 74 -42.27 3.93 16.61
CA GLN A 74 -41.57 2.79 17.20
C GLN A 74 -41.08 1.80 16.14
N GLN A 75 -41.92 1.48 15.14
CA GLN A 75 -41.54 0.59 14.04
C GLN A 75 -40.35 1.12 13.23
N VAL A 76 -40.35 2.42 12.91
CA VAL A 76 -39.23 3.04 12.17
C VAL A 76 -37.95 3.05 13.01
N LEU A 77 -38.05 3.33 14.31
CA LEU A 77 -36.90 3.27 15.21
C LEU A 77 -36.29 1.87 15.27
N ASP A 78 -37.12 0.83 15.33
CA ASP A 78 -36.67 -0.56 15.34
C ASP A 78 -36.00 -0.93 14.01
N GLN A 79 -36.60 -0.56 12.88
CA GLN A 79 -36.04 -0.81 11.55
C GLN A 79 -34.67 -0.14 11.35
N VAL A 80 -34.52 1.13 11.74
CA VAL A 80 -33.24 1.86 11.63
C VAL A 80 -32.18 1.25 12.55
N SER A 81 -32.58 0.81 13.75
CA SER A 81 -31.70 0.13 14.71
C SER A 81 -31.17 -1.20 14.16
N GLU A 82 -32.02 -1.96 13.47
CA GLU A 82 -31.63 -3.20 12.79
C GLU A 82 -30.65 -2.96 11.64
N GLN A 83 -30.91 -1.95 10.79
CA GLN A 83 -30.01 -1.60 9.69
C GLN A 83 -28.62 -1.19 10.17
N LEU A 84 -28.56 -0.36 11.21
CA LEU A 84 -27.29 0.08 11.80
C LEU A 84 -26.62 -1.03 12.62
N CYS A 85 -27.37 -2.08 12.96
CA CYS A 85 -26.94 -3.14 13.87
C CYS A 85 -26.36 -2.57 15.18
N ARG A 86 -26.95 -1.48 15.69
CA ARG A 86 -26.63 -0.88 16.98
C ARG A 86 -27.83 -0.07 17.48
N PRO A 87 -27.98 0.13 18.80
CA PRO A 87 -28.99 1.06 19.29
C PRO A 87 -28.73 2.49 18.79
N LEU A 88 -29.82 3.22 18.54
CA LEU A 88 -29.77 4.65 18.21
C LEU A 88 -29.37 5.46 19.43
N THR A 89 -28.61 6.53 19.19
CA THR A 89 -28.34 7.57 20.18
C THR A 89 -29.58 8.45 20.40
N LYS A 90 -29.61 9.20 21.50
CA LYS A 90 -30.74 10.12 21.80
C LYS A 90 -30.99 11.13 20.68
N ALA A 91 -29.94 11.62 20.03
CA ALA A 91 -30.05 12.57 18.93
C ALA A 91 -30.67 11.92 17.68
N GLU A 92 -30.23 10.71 17.33
CA GLU A 92 -30.77 9.94 16.20
C GLU A 92 -32.23 9.56 16.46
N THR A 93 -32.57 9.10 17.67
CA THR A 93 -33.97 8.81 18.04
C THR A 93 -34.85 10.04 17.88
N ARG A 94 -34.39 11.22 18.32
CA ARG A 94 -35.12 12.48 18.17
C ARG A 94 -35.32 12.83 16.69
N GLN A 95 -34.28 12.68 15.88
CA GLN A 95 -34.31 12.99 14.45
C GLN A 95 -35.28 12.06 13.69
N VAL A 96 -35.22 10.75 13.95
CA VAL A 96 -36.15 9.77 13.36
C VAL A 96 -37.58 10.09 13.78
N ARG A 97 -37.81 10.37 15.06
CA ARG A 97 -39.14 10.75 15.56
C ARG A 97 -39.70 12.01 14.89
N GLN A 98 -38.87 13.05 14.74
CA GLN A 98 -39.26 14.28 14.04
C GLN A 98 -39.55 14.02 12.56
N LYS A 99 -38.73 13.21 11.89
CA LYS A 99 -38.92 12.87 10.49
C LYS A 99 -40.22 12.09 10.26
N THR A 100 -40.47 11.04 11.04
CA THR A 100 -41.73 10.27 10.96
C THR A 100 -42.93 11.15 11.26
N ALA A 101 -42.84 12.03 12.26
CA ALA A 101 -43.91 12.98 12.56
C ALA A 101 -44.16 13.99 11.43
N ALA A 102 -43.11 14.46 10.76
CA ALA A 102 -43.25 15.37 9.62
C ALA A 102 -43.92 14.67 8.42
N HIS A 103 -43.59 13.40 8.18
CA HIS A 103 -44.28 12.59 7.17
C HIS A 103 -45.77 12.43 7.51
N ALA A 104 -46.10 12.08 8.75
CA ALA A 104 -47.49 11.98 9.20
C ALA A 104 -48.23 13.33 9.11
N PHE A 105 -47.57 14.44 9.46
CA PHE A 105 -48.12 15.80 9.34
C PHE A 105 -48.45 16.12 7.88
N THR A 106 -47.53 15.86 6.96
CA THR A 106 -47.74 16.14 5.53
C THR A 106 -48.80 15.22 4.91
N ALA A 107 -48.90 13.97 5.37
CA ALA A 107 -49.96 13.07 4.94
C ALA A 107 -51.36 13.59 5.32
N GLU A 108 -51.49 14.23 6.49
CA GLU A 108 -52.78 14.71 7.01
C GLU A 108 -53.14 16.13 6.57
N TYR A 109 -52.18 17.07 6.58
CA TYR A 109 -52.42 18.48 6.25
C TYR A 109 -52.07 18.83 4.80
N HIS A 110 -51.57 17.87 4.02
CA HIS A 110 -51.14 18.04 2.62
C HIS A 110 -50.16 19.19 2.38
N ARG A 111 -49.39 19.57 3.42
CA ARG A 111 -48.33 20.59 3.38
C ARG A 111 -47.20 20.25 4.35
N ALA A 112 -46.08 20.95 4.23
CA ALA A 112 -45.01 20.90 5.23
C ALA A 112 -45.38 21.70 6.49
N PRO A 113 -44.86 21.32 7.67
CA PRO A 113 -44.95 22.16 8.86
C PRO A 113 -44.15 23.45 8.64
N ALA A 114 -44.69 24.57 9.11
CA ALA A 114 -44.11 25.90 8.96
C ALA A 114 -42.83 26.06 9.80
N ASP A 115 -42.81 25.47 11.00
CA ASP A 115 -41.67 25.49 11.90
C ASP A 115 -41.63 24.25 12.83
N GLY A 116 -40.55 24.13 13.60
CA GLY A 116 -40.41 23.05 14.58
C GLY A 116 -41.42 23.11 15.73
N ALA A 117 -41.99 24.30 16.01
CA ALA A 117 -42.99 24.47 17.06
C ALA A 117 -44.35 23.90 16.63
N GLU A 118 -44.75 24.10 15.37
CA GLU A 118 -45.94 23.51 14.78
C GLU A 118 -45.86 21.98 14.77
N LEU A 119 -44.72 21.43 14.33
CA LEU A 119 -44.50 19.99 14.38
C LEU A 119 -44.53 19.44 15.82
N GLY A 120 -44.00 20.21 16.78
CA GLY A 120 -44.06 19.87 18.21
C GLY A 120 -45.49 19.86 18.78
N ARG A 121 -46.33 20.83 18.37
CA ARG A 121 -47.76 20.88 18.72
C ARG A 121 -48.52 19.69 18.12
N PHE A 122 -48.28 19.37 16.85
CA PHE A 122 -48.87 18.21 16.18
C PHE A 122 -48.51 16.90 16.89
N LEU A 123 -47.21 16.71 17.18
CA LEU A 123 -46.71 15.57 17.95
C LEU A 123 -47.42 15.45 19.31
N SER A 124 -47.54 16.57 20.04
CA SER A 124 -48.17 16.57 21.36
C SER A 124 -49.68 16.33 21.30
N ALA A 125 -50.35 16.78 20.24
CA ALA A 125 -51.78 16.56 20.04
C ALA A 125 -52.11 15.11 19.65
N ARG A 126 -51.21 14.44 18.92
CA ARG A 126 -51.41 13.07 18.41
C ARG A 126 -50.75 11.98 19.23
N SER A 127 -49.76 12.33 20.07
CA SER A 127 -49.15 11.42 21.04
C SER A 127 -49.95 11.51 22.34
N GLY A 128 -50.56 10.40 22.76
CA GLY A 128 -51.32 10.36 24.01
C GLY A 128 -50.42 10.28 25.24
N PRO A 129 -50.92 10.59 26.45
CA PRO A 129 -50.18 10.36 27.69
C PRO A 129 -49.90 8.87 27.86
N GLN A 130 -48.70 8.43 27.46
CA GLN A 130 -48.18 7.08 27.66
C GLN A 130 -47.92 6.86 29.15
N ARG A 131 -48.97 6.58 29.92
CA ARG A 131 -48.80 6.13 31.30
C ARG A 131 -48.63 4.61 31.24
N ARG A 132 -47.49 4.13 31.73
CA ARG A 132 -47.33 2.72 32.12
C ARG A 132 -47.66 2.67 33.61
N ALA A 133 -48.78 2.06 33.98
CA ALA A 133 -49.06 1.77 35.38
C ALA A 133 -48.03 0.74 35.84
N VAL A 134 -47.12 1.18 36.71
CA VAL A 134 -46.13 0.32 37.35
C VAL A 134 -46.53 0.23 38.80
N THR A 135 -47.15 -0.88 39.19
CA THR A 135 -47.48 -1.17 40.58
C THR A 135 -46.21 -1.59 41.31
N GLY A 136 -45.49 -0.61 41.86
CA GLY A 136 -44.26 -0.82 42.63
C GLY A 136 -43.02 -1.09 41.77
N TYR A 137 -41.85 -0.69 42.26
CA TYR A 137 -40.56 -1.11 41.70
C TYR A 137 -40.41 -2.62 41.89
N ASP A 138 -40.90 -3.39 40.93
CA ASP A 138 -40.74 -4.83 40.91
C ASP A 138 -39.38 -5.18 40.31
N LEU A 139 -38.50 -5.74 41.15
CA LEU A 139 -37.16 -6.18 40.78
C LEU A 139 -37.19 -7.25 39.68
N THR A 140 -38.31 -7.96 39.50
CA THR A 140 -38.46 -9.02 38.50
C THR A 140 -38.64 -8.48 37.08
N PHE A 141 -39.45 -7.43 36.87
CA PHE A 141 -39.62 -6.81 35.54
C PHE A 141 -38.40 -6.00 35.09
N ALA A 142 -37.68 -5.37 36.03
CA ALA A 142 -36.42 -4.68 35.74
C ALA A 142 -35.34 -5.66 35.23
N LEU A 143 -35.34 -6.91 35.72
CA LEU A 143 -34.41 -7.95 35.29
C LEU A 143 -34.72 -8.43 33.86
N ALA A 144 -36.00 -8.63 33.51
CA ALA A 144 -36.40 -9.03 32.17
C ALA A 144 -36.03 -7.97 31.13
N ALA A 145 -36.29 -6.69 31.42
CA ALA A 145 -35.89 -5.58 30.55
C ALA A 145 -34.37 -5.49 30.37
N ARG A 146 -33.59 -5.65 31.46
CA ARG A 146 -32.12 -5.70 31.37
C ARG A 146 -31.62 -6.88 30.54
N ARG A 147 -32.19 -8.08 30.71
CA ARG A 147 -31.84 -9.28 29.92
C ARG A 147 -32.12 -9.07 28.43
N ALA A 148 -33.29 -8.52 28.08
CA ALA A 148 -33.63 -8.20 26.69
C ALA A 148 -32.64 -7.19 26.08
N THR A 149 -32.33 -6.11 26.81
CA THR A 149 -31.34 -5.10 26.37
C THR A 149 -29.95 -5.72 26.18
N THR A 150 -29.55 -6.63 27.06
CA THR A 150 -28.25 -7.33 26.98
C THR A 150 -28.21 -8.28 25.78
N ALA A 151 -29.28 -9.02 25.53
CA ALA A 151 -29.40 -9.91 24.37
C ALA A 151 -29.35 -9.12 23.05
N GLN A 152 -30.03 -7.98 22.97
CA GLN A 152 -29.99 -7.07 21.83
C GLN A 152 -28.57 -6.57 21.55
N ARG A 153 -27.87 -6.08 22.59
CA ARG A 153 -26.47 -5.64 22.49
C ARG A 153 -25.55 -6.76 22.02
N ARG A 154 -25.75 -7.99 22.51
CA ARG A 154 -24.98 -9.16 22.09
C ARG A 154 -25.24 -9.53 20.63
N ARG A 155 -26.48 -9.45 20.15
CA ARG A 155 -26.83 -9.69 18.73
C ARG A 155 -26.15 -8.66 17.83
N PHE A 156 -26.19 -7.39 18.20
CA PHE A 156 -25.52 -6.31 17.49
C PHE A 156 -24.00 -6.46 17.44
N ALA A 157 -23.36 -6.81 18.57
CA ALA A 157 -21.93 -7.07 18.62
C ALA A 157 -21.51 -8.23 17.71
N ARG A 158 -22.29 -9.33 17.69
CA ARG A 158 -22.04 -10.47 16.78
C ARG A 158 -22.16 -10.08 15.30
N ALA A 159 -23.17 -9.29 14.93
CA ALA A 159 -23.35 -8.83 13.56
C ALA A 159 -22.21 -7.90 13.11
N ALA A 160 -21.72 -7.04 14.01
CA ALA A 160 -20.56 -6.18 13.74
C ALA A 160 -19.28 -7.00 13.53
N LEU A 161 -19.04 -8.01 14.39
CA LEU A 161 -17.88 -8.90 14.27
C LEU A 161 -17.89 -9.67 12.94
N ALA A 162 -19.03 -10.28 12.57
CA ALA A 162 -19.16 -11.01 11.32
C ALA A 162 -18.86 -10.15 10.07
N ARG A 163 -19.21 -8.85 10.10
CA ARG A 163 -18.84 -7.92 9.02
C ARG A 163 -17.35 -7.61 9.01
N ALA A 164 -16.73 -7.41 10.18
CA ALA A 164 -15.30 -7.19 10.28
C ALA A 164 -14.52 -8.41 9.76
N ASP A 165 -14.97 -9.62 10.10
CA ASP A 165 -14.39 -10.87 9.60
C ASP A 165 -14.54 -10.99 8.07
N ALA A 166 -15.69 -10.61 7.51
CA ALA A 166 -15.90 -10.61 6.07
C ALA A 166 -14.98 -9.61 5.33
N VAL A 167 -14.77 -8.42 5.89
CA VAL A 167 -13.83 -7.43 5.34
C VAL A 167 -12.40 -7.95 5.43
N THR A 168 -12.00 -8.49 6.57
CA THR A 168 -10.68 -9.09 6.78
C THR A 168 -10.45 -10.25 5.80
N GLY A 169 -11.45 -11.10 5.58
CA GLY A 169 -11.41 -12.18 4.60
C GLY A 169 -11.19 -11.69 3.16
N LYS A 170 -11.84 -10.59 2.77
CA LYS A 170 -11.63 -9.94 1.47
C LYS A 170 -10.22 -9.36 1.34
N ILE A 171 -9.73 -8.68 2.38
CA ILE A 171 -8.37 -8.14 2.43
C ILE A 171 -7.35 -9.28 2.28
N HIS A 172 -7.49 -10.37 3.03
CA HIS A 172 -6.59 -11.52 2.90
C HIS A 172 -6.68 -12.21 1.52
N ALA A 173 -7.86 -12.27 0.90
CA ALA A 173 -8.01 -12.82 -0.44
C ALA A 173 -7.28 -11.96 -1.49
N GLU A 174 -7.39 -10.64 -1.37
CA GLU A 174 -6.66 -9.68 -2.20
C GLU A 174 -5.14 -9.79 -2.01
N LEU A 175 -4.66 -9.87 -0.76
CA LEU A 175 -3.23 -10.03 -0.47
C LEU A 175 -2.67 -11.32 -1.08
N ARG A 176 -3.38 -12.46 -0.94
CA ARG A 176 -2.99 -13.73 -1.59
C ARG A 176 -2.98 -13.63 -3.11
N LEU A 177 -3.86 -12.82 -3.71
CA LEU A 177 -3.87 -12.60 -5.15
C LEU A 177 -2.61 -11.82 -5.57
N ARG A 178 -2.24 -10.78 -4.82
CA ARG A 178 -1.02 -9.99 -5.07
C ARG A 178 0.26 -10.79 -4.86
N GLU A 179 0.30 -11.73 -3.92
CA GLU A 179 1.43 -12.64 -3.76
C GLU A 179 1.61 -13.56 -4.98
N ARG A 180 0.50 -14.05 -5.56
CA ARG A 180 0.52 -14.95 -6.74
C ARG A 180 0.73 -14.20 -8.05
N LEU A 181 0.23 -12.97 -8.14
CA LEU A 181 0.25 -12.11 -9.31
C LEU A 181 0.71 -10.72 -8.88
N PRO A 182 2.01 -10.54 -8.59
CA PRO A 182 2.51 -9.25 -8.15
C PRO A 182 2.28 -8.21 -9.26
N ASP A 183 1.59 -7.12 -8.91
CA ASP A 183 1.22 -6.04 -9.83
C ASP A 183 2.45 -5.27 -10.36
N HIS A 184 3.59 -5.45 -9.72
CA HIS A 184 4.89 -4.91 -10.09
C HIS A 184 5.94 -5.97 -9.75
N PRO A 185 7.05 -6.04 -10.51
CA PRO A 185 8.17 -6.90 -10.14
C PRO A 185 8.62 -6.60 -8.70
N PRO A 186 9.08 -7.61 -7.95
CA PRO A 186 9.62 -7.39 -6.61
C PRO A 186 10.75 -6.36 -6.70
N HIS A 187 10.69 -5.33 -5.85
CA HIS A 187 11.71 -4.31 -5.79
C HIS A 187 13.06 -4.97 -5.48
N ARG A 188 14.06 -4.72 -6.35
CA ARG A 188 15.44 -5.10 -6.09
C ARG A 188 16.17 -3.87 -5.56
N PRO A 189 16.67 -3.91 -4.32
CA PRO A 189 17.41 -2.80 -3.74
C PRO A 189 18.62 -2.43 -4.60
N ASN A 190 18.78 -1.15 -4.89
CA ASN A 190 19.94 -0.58 -5.54
C ASN A 190 20.91 -0.03 -4.48
N HIS A 191 22.00 -0.75 -4.24
CA HIS A 191 23.03 -0.29 -3.30
C HIS A 191 24.17 0.50 -3.98
N ARG A 192 24.08 0.71 -5.30
CA ARG A 192 25.11 1.36 -6.14
C ARG A 192 24.85 2.84 -6.44
N GLY A 193 23.66 3.34 -6.12
CA GLY A 193 23.31 4.75 -6.26
C GLY A 193 24.13 5.69 -5.37
N GLU A 194 24.05 6.99 -5.62
CA GLU A 194 24.63 8.04 -4.76
C GLU A 194 24.14 7.93 -3.30
N ILE A 195 22.84 7.65 -3.15
CA ILE A 195 22.22 7.19 -1.92
C ILE A 195 21.79 5.75 -2.14
N PRO A 196 22.42 4.76 -1.48
CA PRO A 196 21.99 3.38 -1.49
C PRO A 196 20.60 3.19 -0.85
N ASP A 197 19.81 2.22 -1.32
CA ASP A 197 18.47 1.98 -0.78
C ASP A 197 18.46 1.55 0.70
N TRP A 198 19.55 0.97 1.21
CA TRP A 198 19.70 0.66 2.64
C TRP A 198 19.88 1.92 3.51
N VAL A 199 20.28 3.05 2.91
CA VAL A 199 20.35 4.37 3.54
C VAL A 199 18.99 5.06 3.48
N ALA A 200 18.43 5.16 2.28
CA ALA A 200 17.09 5.66 2.05
C ALA A 200 16.53 5.05 0.77
N ASP A 201 15.46 4.29 0.90
CA ASP A 201 14.80 3.58 -0.19
C ASP A 201 14.22 4.58 -1.21
N ARG A 202 14.74 4.52 -2.45
CA ARG A 202 14.24 5.33 -3.57
C ARG A 202 13.02 4.74 -4.25
N HIS A 203 12.67 3.48 -4.04
CA HIS A 203 11.52 2.83 -4.69
C HIS A 203 10.22 3.56 -4.41
N ALA A 204 10.06 4.10 -3.20
CA ALA A 204 8.89 4.91 -2.85
C ALA A 204 8.72 6.15 -3.75
N LEU A 205 9.78 6.67 -4.39
CA LEU A 205 9.68 7.78 -5.34
C LEU A 205 9.10 7.38 -6.69
N THR A 206 9.33 6.14 -7.11
CA THR A 206 8.92 5.61 -8.42
C THR A 206 7.69 4.72 -8.32
N HIS A 207 7.29 4.33 -7.11
CA HIS A 207 6.16 3.44 -6.90
C HIS A 207 4.83 4.12 -7.28
N PRO A 208 4.01 3.49 -8.14
CA PRO A 208 2.78 4.11 -8.67
C PRO A 208 1.72 4.39 -7.60
N GLY A 209 1.80 3.71 -6.46
CA GLY A 209 0.92 3.94 -5.31
C GLY A 209 1.33 5.11 -4.42
N THR A 210 2.47 5.75 -4.65
CA THR A 210 2.93 6.87 -3.81
C THR A 210 2.21 8.16 -4.20
N PRO A 211 1.49 8.83 -3.28
CA PRO A 211 0.82 10.08 -3.61
C PRO A 211 1.82 11.18 -3.98
N ALA A 212 1.50 12.01 -4.98
CA ALA A 212 2.43 12.99 -5.55
C ALA A 212 3.07 13.96 -4.53
N HIS A 213 2.33 14.36 -3.49
CA HIS A 213 2.87 15.22 -2.43
C HIS A 213 3.95 14.50 -1.60
N TRP A 214 3.80 13.19 -1.35
CA TRP A 214 4.83 12.38 -0.70
C TRP A 214 6.06 12.22 -1.57
N THR A 215 5.90 12.06 -2.88
CA THR A 215 7.02 12.01 -3.82
C THR A 215 7.88 13.28 -3.74
N GLY A 216 7.24 14.46 -3.69
CA GLY A 216 7.94 15.74 -3.51
C GLY A 216 8.73 15.81 -2.20
N HIS A 217 8.12 15.42 -1.08
CA HIS A 217 8.78 15.41 0.23
C HIS A 217 9.93 14.39 0.32
N LEU A 218 9.75 13.19 -0.25
CA LEU A 218 10.78 12.16 -0.29
C LEU A 218 11.96 12.60 -1.17
N ALA A 219 11.69 13.25 -2.32
CA ALA A 219 12.73 13.76 -3.19
C ALA A 219 13.55 14.84 -2.48
N GLU A 220 12.89 15.74 -1.76
CA GLU A 220 13.57 16.76 -0.97
C GLU A 220 14.43 16.16 0.15
N ARG A 221 13.91 15.16 0.86
CA ARG A 221 14.70 14.43 1.88
C ARG A 221 15.93 13.75 1.28
N HIS A 222 15.82 13.15 0.10
CA HIS A 222 16.98 12.56 -0.58
C HIS A 222 18.02 13.62 -0.93
N ARG A 223 17.63 14.82 -1.38
CA ARG A 223 18.60 15.91 -1.64
C ARG A 223 19.33 16.33 -0.37
N ILE A 224 18.62 16.42 0.75
CA ILE A 224 19.22 16.76 2.05
C ILE A 224 20.23 15.68 2.46
N LEU A 225 19.85 14.40 2.36
CA LEU A 225 20.73 13.28 2.69
C LEU A 225 21.99 13.24 1.81
N ALA A 226 21.85 13.45 0.50
CA ALA A 226 22.98 13.50 -0.42
C ALA A 226 23.97 14.61 -0.03
N ARG A 227 23.45 15.80 0.28
CA ARG A 227 24.27 16.94 0.74
C ARG A 227 24.98 16.63 2.06
N SER A 228 24.27 16.08 3.05
CA SER A 228 24.86 15.70 4.32
C SER A 228 25.94 14.62 4.18
N LEU A 229 25.75 13.63 3.30
CA LEU A 229 26.77 12.63 2.99
C LEU A 229 28.00 13.26 2.32
N ALA A 230 27.80 14.17 1.37
CA ALA A 230 28.89 14.88 0.70
C ALA A 230 29.71 15.74 1.68
N ASP A 231 29.04 16.54 2.51
CA ASP A 231 29.67 17.38 3.53
C ASP A 231 30.47 16.53 4.54
N ARG A 232 29.88 15.40 4.95
CA ARG A 232 30.56 14.47 5.86
C ARG A 232 31.77 13.82 5.20
N GLY A 233 31.65 13.39 3.95
CA GLY A 233 32.75 12.83 3.17
C GLY A 233 33.91 13.81 3.01
N HIS A 234 33.60 15.09 2.77
CA HIS A 234 34.62 16.14 2.69
C HIS A 234 35.36 16.32 4.03
N THR A 235 34.61 16.29 5.14
CA THR A 235 35.18 16.36 6.50
C THR A 235 36.13 15.18 6.77
N LEU A 236 35.73 13.96 6.38
CA LEU A 236 36.54 12.75 6.50
C LEU A 236 37.78 12.78 5.60
N ALA A 237 37.71 13.42 4.43
CA ALA A 237 38.86 13.56 3.54
C ALA A 237 39.92 14.53 4.08
N THR A 238 39.50 15.55 4.84
CA THR A 238 40.42 16.50 5.49
C THR A 238 41.13 15.85 6.68
N ASN A 239 40.40 15.09 7.50
CA ASN A 239 40.93 14.42 8.69
C ASN A 239 40.53 12.93 8.69
N PRO A 240 41.25 12.08 7.92
CA PRO A 240 40.88 10.67 7.78
C PRO A 240 41.06 9.91 9.10
N PRO A 241 39.99 9.27 9.62
CA PRO A 241 40.06 8.49 10.85
C PRO A 241 40.82 7.18 10.65
N ALA A 242 41.33 6.58 11.73
CA ALA A 242 42.15 5.35 11.63
C ALA A 242 41.44 4.17 10.94
N TRP A 243 40.10 4.08 11.05
CA TRP A 243 39.35 3.02 10.39
C TRP A 243 39.35 3.16 8.86
N SER A 244 39.60 4.35 8.28
CA SER A 244 39.55 4.55 6.82
C SER A 244 40.80 4.06 6.10
N ARG A 245 41.83 3.57 6.81
CA ARG A 245 43.08 3.04 6.23
C ARG A 245 42.86 2.07 5.05
N PRO A 246 41.90 1.12 5.08
CA PRO A 246 41.66 0.21 3.95
C PRO A 246 41.13 0.88 2.67
N LEU A 247 40.61 2.11 2.74
CA LEU A 247 40.16 2.88 1.57
C LEU A 247 41.34 3.54 0.83
N GLY A 248 42.55 3.51 1.40
CA GLY A 248 43.70 4.25 0.93
C GLY A 248 43.65 5.74 1.31
N PRO A 249 44.74 6.49 1.04
CA PRO A 249 44.80 7.91 1.34
C PRO A 249 43.78 8.70 0.50
N PRO A 250 43.24 9.82 1.01
CA PRO A 250 42.37 10.69 0.23
C PRO A 250 43.12 11.21 -1.01
N PRO A 251 42.54 11.10 -2.23
CA PRO A 251 43.18 11.56 -3.45
C PRO A 251 43.50 13.07 -3.44
N PRO A 252 44.55 13.51 -4.17
CA PRO A 252 44.94 14.92 -4.21
C PRO A 252 43.85 15.78 -4.87
N ALA A 253 43.88 17.09 -4.61
CA ALA A 253 42.94 18.06 -5.19
C ALA A 253 42.96 18.09 -6.73
N THR A 254 44.07 17.68 -7.34
CA THR A 254 44.25 17.59 -8.80
C THR A 254 43.43 16.46 -9.45
N ALA A 255 42.85 15.54 -8.66
CA ALA A 255 42.00 14.45 -9.14
C ALA A 255 40.59 14.54 -8.52
N PRO A 256 39.78 15.55 -8.88
CA PRO A 256 38.53 15.89 -8.17
C PRO A 256 37.48 14.77 -8.20
N GLN A 257 37.35 14.03 -9.30
CA GLN A 257 36.39 12.92 -9.41
C GLN A 257 36.76 11.76 -8.47
N ARG A 258 38.04 11.37 -8.43
CA ARG A 258 38.54 10.32 -7.52
C ARG A 258 38.42 10.75 -6.06
N ARG A 259 38.71 12.01 -5.77
CA ARG A 259 38.55 12.58 -4.43
C ARG A 259 37.09 12.58 -3.99
N HIS A 260 36.16 12.94 -4.87
CA HIS A 260 34.73 12.86 -4.61
C HIS A 260 34.28 11.42 -4.35
N ALA A 261 34.69 10.46 -5.20
CA ALA A 261 34.38 9.04 -5.01
C ALA A 261 34.90 8.49 -3.66
N TRP A 262 36.11 8.89 -3.27
CA TRP A 262 36.67 8.54 -1.95
C TRP A 262 35.84 9.13 -0.83
N ALA A 263 35.49 10.42 -0.91
CA ALA A 263 34.70 11.12 0.10
C ALA A 263 33.31 10.50 0.30
N THR A 264 32.59 10.23 -0.80
CA THR A 264 31.28 9.57 -0.76
C THR A 264 31.37 8.17 -0.17
N THR A 265 32.36 7.38 -0.58
CA THR A 265 32.55 6.03 -0.04
C THR A 265 32.90 6.05 1.45
N ALA A 266 33.76 6.97 1.89
CA ALA A 266 34.10 7.12 3.31
C ALA A 266 32.86 7.50 4.15
N ALA A 267 32.01 8.41 3.67
CA ALA A 267 30.77 8.76 4.37
C ALA A 267 29.80 7.58 4.48
N LEU A 268 29.65 6.78 3.41
CA LEU A 268 28.83 5.57 3.43
C LEU A 268 29.39 4.50 4.38
N VAL A 269 30.71 4.30 4.41
CA VAL A 269 31.36 3.38 5.35
C VAL A 269 31.16 3.86 6.79
N GLU A 270 31.27 5.16 7.07
CA GLU A 270 31.02 5.69 8.41
C GLU A 270 29.55 5.47 8.84
N LEU A 271 28.60 5.73 7.95
CA LEU A 271 27.18 5.51 8.19
C LEU A 271 26.90 4.02 8.45
N TRP A 272 27.47 3.13 7.64
CA TRP A 272 27.40 1.68 7.83
C TRP A 272 27.93 1.28 9.21
N ARG A 273 29.13 1.74 9.56
CA ARG A 273 29.74 1.47 10.86
C ARG A 273 28.87 1.96 12.01
N THR A 274 28.24 3.12 11.87
CA THR A 274 27.33 3.68 12.88
C THR A 274 26.09 2.80 13.04
N ARG A 275 25.46 2.40 11.92
CA ARG A 275 24.28 1.51 11.91
C ARG A 275 24.55 0.15 12.54
N HIS A 276 25.73 -0.42 12.28
CA HIS A 276 26.13 -1.75 12.76
C HIS A 276 26.99 -1.71 14.02
N ALA A 277 27.11 -0.56 14.70
CA ALA A 277 27.91 -0.36 15.90
C ALA A 277 29.38 -0.86 15.79
N ILE A 278 30.00 -0.68 14.63
CA ILE A 278 31.35 -1.16 14.33
C ILE A 278 32.38 -0.12 14.80
N THR A 279 33.09 -0.41 15.88
CA THR A 279 34.10 0.50 16.46
C THR A 279 35.50 -0.08 16.45
N ALA A 280 35.66 -1.38 16.70
CA ALA A 280 36.95 -2.01 16.98
C ALA A 280 37.80 -2.36 15.75
N VAL A 281 37.18 -2.54 14.57
CA VAL A 281 37.87 -3.00 13.36
C VAL A 281 38.00 -1.89 12.32
N PRO A 282 39.07 -1.85 11.51
CA PRO A 282 39.18 -0.95 10.35
C PRO A 282 38.17 -1.28 9.24
N GLY A 283 37.92 -0.32 8.35
CA GLY A 283 37.08 -0.49 7.17
C GLY A 283 35.62 -0.78 7.49
N LEU A 284 35.01 -1.65 6.69
CA LEU A 284 33.60 -2.04 6.80
C LEU A 284 33.29 -3.02 7.93
N GLY A 285 34.32 -3.66 8.51
CA GLY A 285 34.13 -4.77 9.43
C GLY A 285 33.66 -6.07 8.75
N PRO A 286 33.30 -7.09 9.53
CA PRO A 286 32.91 -8.40 8.99
C PRO A 286 31.60 -8.32 8.20
N ARG A 287 31.49 -9.16 7.17
CA ARG A 287 30.26 -9.31 6.38
C ARG A 287 29.12 -9.86 7.27
N PRO A 288 27.95 -9.21 7.31
CA PRO A 288 26.78 -9.69 8.05
C PRO A 288 26.26 -11.05 7.56
N ALA A 289 25.51 -11.74 8.43
CA ALA A 289 24.83 -13.00 8.09
C ALA A 289 23.43 -12.78 7.50
N ASP A 290 22.78 -11.66 7.81
CA ASP A 290 21.51 -11.28 7.21
C ASP A 290 21.67 -11.05 5.69
N PRO A 291 20.85 -11.67 4.82
CA PRO A 291 21.04 -11.61 3.37
C PRO A 291 20.98 -10.19 2.77
N ASP A 292 20.11 -9.33 3.29
CA ASP A 292 19.91 -7.99 2.74
C ASP A 292 21.08 -7.07 3.15
N ASP A 293 21.48 -7.12 4.42
CA ASP A 293 22.67 -6.42 4.89
C ASP A 293 23.94 -6.96 4.22
N ALA A 294 24.00 -8.26 3.94
CA ALA A 294 25.12 -8.88 3.26
C ALA A 294 25.29 -8.38 1.81
N ALA A 295 24.18 -8.20 1.07
CA ALA A 295 24.21 -7.63 -0.28
C ALA A 295 24.66 -6.15 -0.27
N ALA A 296 24.14 -5.37 0.68
CA ALA A 296 24.57 -3.99 0.89
C ALA A 296 26.07 -3.89 1.24
N TRP A 297 26.56 -4.81 2.07
CA TRP A 297 27.97 -4.93 2.43
C TRP A 297 28.82 -5.26 1.21
N ASP A 298 28.42 -6.24 0.40
CA ASP A 298 29.17 -6.67 -0.79
C ASP A 298 29.33 -5.54 -1.82
N ASP A 299 28.27 -4.77 -2.08
CA ASP A 299 28.34 -3.61 -2.98
C ASP A 299 29.20 -2.47 -2.40
N LEU A 300 29.19 -2.26 -1.08
CA LEU A 300 30.03 -1.25 -0.43
C LEU A 300 31.51 -1.68 -0.40
N ASP A 301 31.80 -2.96 -0.19
CA ASP A 301 33.14 -3.53 -0.31
C ASP A 301 33.67 -3.41 -1.75
N ALA A 302 32.82 -3.65 -2.74
CA ALA A 302 33.17 -3.43 -4.15
C ALA A 302 33.57 -1.96 -4.43
N ARG A 303 32.86 -0.98 -3.86
CA ARG A 303 33.25 0.45 -3.95
C ARG A 303 34.59 0.74 -3.29
N VAL A 304 34.88 0.14 -2.14
CA VAL A 304 36.18 0.29 -1.45
C VAL A 304 37.31 -0.31 -2.29
N ARG A 305 37.11 -1.49 -2.87
CA ARG A 305 38.09 -2.14 -3.78
C ARG A 305 38.34 -1.31 -5.03
N ALA A 306 37.32 -0.61 -5.51
CA ALA A 306 37.41 0.27 -6.64
C ALA A 306 38.31 1.50 -6.42
N LEU A 307 38.25 2.09 -5.24
CA LEU A 307 39.14 3.20 -4.87
C LEU A 307 40.61 2.78 -4.81
N THR A 308 40.86 1.53 -4.40
CA THR A 308 42.21 0.98 -4.22
C THR A 308 42.81 0.37 -5.50
N GLY A 309 42.16 0.57 -6.65
CA GLY A 309 42.66 0.13 -7.96
C GLY A 309 42.60 -1.38 -8.18
N ARG A 310 41.80 -2.11 -7.39
CA ARG A 310 41.63 -3.57 -7.55
C ARG A 310 40.51 -3.97 -8.52
N ARG A 311 39.76 -3.01 -9.06
CA ARG A 311 38.87 -3.07 -10.25
C ARG A 311 38.15 -1.73 -10.36
N ARG A 312 38.08 -1.07 -11.52
CA ARG A 312 37.17 0.08 -11.70
C ARG A 312 35.73 -0.42 -11.49
N PRO A 313 34.87 0.25 -10.70
CA PRO A 313 33.50 -0.18 -10.55
C PRO A 313 32.74 0.33 -11.77
N LEU A 314 32.25 -0.59 -12.59
CA LEU A 314 31.19 -0.31 -13.56
C LEU A 314 30.03 0.38 -12.83
N ILE A 315 29.75 1.64 -13.20
CA ILE A 315 28.48 2.28 -12.85
C ILE A 315 27.45 1.68 -13.80
N LEU A 316 26.97 0.49 -13.46
CA LEU A 316 25.81 -0.09 -14.11
C LEU A 316 24.61 0.80 -13.80
N PRO A 317 23.78 1.15 -14.81
CA PRO A 317 22.51 1.83 -14.56
C PRO A 317 21.65 1.00 -13.59
N PRO A 318 20.72 1.63 -12.86
CA PRO A 318 19.88 0.93 -11.89
C PRO A 318 19.17 -0.27 -12.55
N PRO A 319 18.91 -1.35 -11.79
CA PRO A 319 18.32 -2.59 -12.34
C PRO A 319 16.92 -2.40 -12.95
N ASP A 320 16.28 -1.27 -12.69
CA ASP A 320 14.96 -0.88 -13.21
C ASP A 320 15.05 0.22 -14.29
N ALA A 321 16.25 0.58 -14.74
CA ALA A 321 16.42 1.53 -15.83
C ALA A 321 15.78 0.98 -17.12
N PRO A 322 15.02 1.80 -17.87
CA PRO A 322 14.49 1.37 -19.15
C PRO A 322 15.63 1.00 -20.09
N ALA A 323 15.43 -0.04 -20.91
CA ALA A 323 16.46 -0.58 -21.79
C ALA A 323 17.12 0.49 -22.66
N ALA A 324 16.35 1.48 -23.14
CA ALA A 324 16.86 2.62 -23.91
C ALA A 324 17.93 3.43 -23.16
N VAL A 325 17.78 3.66 -21.86
CA VAL A 325 18.76 4.39 -21.03
C VAL A 325 20.02 3.55 -20.80
N VAL A 326 19.87 2.22 -20.73
CA VAL A 326 21.02 1.30 -20.61
C VAL A 326 21.79 1.21 -21.93
N VAL A 327 21.07 1.16 -23.06
CA VAL A 327 21.65 1.21 -24.41
C VAL A 327 22.37 2.54 -24.63
N GLU A 328 21.76 3.67 -24.25
CA GLU A 328 22.38 4.99 -24.32
C GLU A 328 23.62 5.10 -23.41
N ALA A 329 23.59 4.50 -22.22
CA ALA A 329 24.75 4.45 -21.33
C ALA A 329 25.88 3.58 -21.91
N ALA A 330 25.56 2.45 -22.54
CA ALA A 330 26.53 1.60 -23.24
C ALA A 330 27.15 2.34 -24.45
N LEU A 331 26.34 3.02 -25.24
CA LEU A 331 26.79 3.86 -26.35
C LEU A 331 27.66 5.02 -25.88
N SER A 332 27.25 5.72 -24.83
CA SER A 332 28.01 6.83 -24.23
C SER A 332 29.35 6.36 -23.66
N HIS A 333 29.40 5.14 -23.11
CA HIS A 333 30.65 4.53 -22.66
C HIS A 333 31.57 4.23 -23.84
N LEU A 334 31.05 3.62 -24.90
CA LEU A 334 31.80 3.34 -26.13
C LEU A 334 32.27 4.60 -26.87
N ASP A 335 31.53 5.71 -26.76
CA ASP A 335 31.87 7.00 -27.36
C ASP A 335 32.85 7.82 -26.48
N ALA A 336 33.09 7.40 -25.23
CA ALA A 336 34.08 8.02 -24.36
C ALA A 336 35.51 7.50 -24.69
N PRO A 337 36.50 8.37 -24.93
CA PRO A 337 37.84 7.93 -25.29
C PRO A 337 38.51 7.19 -24.11
N PRO A 338 39.18 6.04 -24.35
CA PRO A 338 39.97 5.41 -23.30
C PRO A 338 41.12 6.32 -22.86
N PRO A 339 41.63 6.16 -21.63
CA PRO A 339 42.69 7.01 -21.08
C PRO A 339 44.00 6.99 -21.89
N ALA A 340 44.21 5.99 -22.75
CA ALA A 340 45.38 5.87 -23.63
C ALA A 340 45.29 6.71 -24.93
N GLY A 341 44.16 7.36 -25.21
CA GLY A 341 43.93 8.17 -26.42
C GLY A 341 42.56 7.90 -27.04
N PRO A 342 42.10 8.73 -28.00
CA PRO A 342 40.81 8.52 -28.64
C PRO A 342 40.76 7.16 -29.35
N LEU A 343 39.64 6.44 -29.20
CA LEU A 343 39.25 5.41 -30.17
C LEU A 343 39.29 6.06 -31.57
N PRO A 344 39.82 5.37 -32.59
CA PRO A 344 40.02 5.99 -33.91
C PRO A 344 38.72 6.63 -34.40
N ASP A 345 38.82 7.91 -34.83
CA ASP A 345 37.72 8.68 -35.40
C ASP A 345 36.93 7.81 -36.37
N HIS A 346 35.63 7.68 -36.14
CA HIS A 346 34.73 6.85 -36.93
C HIS A 346 34.60 7.49 -38.34
N PRO A 347 35.23 6.95 -39.42
CA PRO A 347 35.00 7.50 -40.76
C PRO A 347 33.58 7.18 -41.28
N ALA A 348 32.79 6.41 -40.52
CA ALA A 348 31.55 5.79 -40.98
C ALA A 348 30.32 6.71 -40.96
N LEU A 349 30.45 7.98 -40.57
CA LEU A 349 29.36 8.96 -40.65
C LEU A 349 29.41 9.85 -41.91
N ARG A 350 30.41 9.71 -42.79
CA ARG A 350 30.57 10.63 -43.93
C ARG A 350 30.58 10.03 -45.34
N ASP A 351 30.50 8.71 -45.53
CA ASP A 351 30.52 8.17 -46.89
C ASP A 351 29.41 7.12 -47.14
N PRO A 352 28.33 7.50 -47.85
CA PRO A 352 27.30 6.56 -48.31
C PRO A 352 27.77 5.68 -49.48
N PHE A 353 28.95 5.95 -50.09
CA PHE A 353 29.33 5.37 -51.39
C PHE A 353 30.69 4.65 -51.44
N GLY A 354 31.42 4.54 -50.34
CA GLY A 354 32.44 3.51 -50.15
C GLY A 354 33.63 3.55 -51.12
N VAL A 355 34.30 4.70 -51.23
CA VAL A 355 35.52 4.83 -52.04
C VAL A 355 36.63 5.54 -51.25
N ALA A 356 37.10 4.93 -50.17
CA ALA A 356 38.30 5.35 -49.45
C ALA A 356 39.24 4.15 -49.25
N PRO A 357 40.58 4.34 -49.28
CA PRO A 357 41.55 3.27 -49.11
C PRO A 357 41.32 2.54 -47.79
N LEU A 358 41.45 1.21 -47.82
CA LEU A 358 41.16 0.29 -46.72
C LEU A 358 41.99 0.62 -45.47
N SER A 359 41.54 1.58 -44.67
CA SER A 359 42.06 1.77 -43.33
C SER A 359 41.65 0.55 -42.50
N TYR A 360 42.50 0.17 -41.54
CA TYR A 360 42.24 -0.96 -40.65
C TYR A 360 40.90 -0.83 -39.91
N GLY A 361 40.49 0.39 -39.53
CA GLY A 361 39.17 0.64 -38.94
C GLY A 361 37.98 0.40 -39.90
N ALA A 362 38.16 0.57 -41.22
CA ALA A 362 37.12 0.26 -42.19
C ALA A 362 36.92 -1.26 -42.38
N LEU A 363 37.96 -2.07 -42.17
CA LEU A 363 37.89 -3.52 -42.20
C LEU A 363 37.15 -4.08 -40.97
N ASP A 364 37.40 -3.54 -39.77
CA ASP A 364 36.68 -3.96 -38.55
C ASP A 364 35.19 -3.65 -38.64
N ALA A 365 34.85 -2.43 -39.06
CA ALA A 365 33.46 -2.02 -39.21
C ALA A 365 32.72 -2.88 -40.25
N ARG A 366 33.41 -3.30 -41.32
CA ARG A 366 32.84 -4.22 -42.33
C ARG A 366 32.60 -5.60 -41.75
N THR A 367 33.52 -6.10 -40.93
CA THR A 367 33.42 -7.41 -40.27
C THR A 367 32.27 -7.40 -39.26
N ALA A 368 32.15 -6.34 -38.45
CA ALA A 368 31.04 -6.14 -37.53
C ALA A 368 29.67 -6.07 -38.24
N ARG A 369 29.57 -5.37 -39.39
CA ARG A 369 28.34 -5.34 -40.20
C ARG A 369 27.98 -6.70 -40.79
N ARG A 370 28.97 -7.48 -41.24
CA ARG A 370 28.74 -8.86 -41.69
C ARG A 370 28.25 -9.75 -40.55
N ALA A 371 28.79 -9.57 -39.35
CA ALA A 371 28.31 -10.26 -38.16
C ALA A 371 26.86 -9.89 -37.83
N LEU A 372 26.50 -8.61 -37.87
CA LEU A 372 25.10 -8.18 -37.70
C LEU A 372 24.18 -8.77 -38.77
N ALA A 373 24.59 -8.73 -40.05
CA ALA A 373 23.81 -9.31 -41.14
C ALA A 373 23.60 -10.83 -40.95
N ALA A 374 24.63 -11.56 -40.52
CA ALA A 374 24.54 -12.98 -40.20
C ALA A 374 23.58 -13.24 -39.04
N VAL A 375 23.61 -12.43 -37.97
CA VAL A 375 22.65 -12.52 -36.86
C VAL A 375 21.21 -12.34 -37.35
N LEU A 376 20.96 -11.29 -38.14
CA LEU A 376 19.61 -10.98 -38.65
C LEU A 376 19.10 -12.08 -39.62
N ALA A 377 20.01 -12.73 -40.36
CA ALA A 377 19.71 -13.84 -41.25
C ALA A 377 19.64 -15.21 -40.55
N GLY A 378 20.01 -15.30 -39.27
CA GLY A 378 20.14 -16.58 -38.55
C GLY A 378 21.29 -17.46 -39.06
N GLU A 379 22.29 -16.86 -39.70
CA GLU A 379 23.49 -17.52 -40.24
C GLU A 379 24.61 -17.58 -39.20
N ARG A 380 25.64 -18.39 -39.49
CA ARG A 380 26.81 -18.53 -38.61
C ARG A 380 27.66 -17.26 -38.64
N LEU A 381 28.14 -16.85 -37.46
CA LEU A 381 28.97 -15.66 -37.31
C LEU A 381 30.36 -15.83 -37.97
N PRO A 382 30.97 -14.73 -38.47
CA PRO A 382 32.26 -14.77 -39.16
C PRO A 382 33.43 -15.24 -38.29
N GLU A 383 33.41 -14.92 -37.00
CA GLU A 383 34.45 -15.29 -36.04
C GLU A 383 33.84 -15.88 -34.77
N SER A 384 34.48 -16.93 -34.23
CA SER A 384 33.93 -17.72 -33.12
C SER A 384 33.80 -16.94 -31.80
N TRP A 385 34.66 -15.95 -31.54
CA TRP A 385 34.55 -15.13 -30.33
C TRP A 385 33.32 -14.22 -30.36
N MET A 386 32.77 -13.91 -31.55
CA MET A 386 31.57 -13.10 -31.68
C MET A 386 30.33 -13.85 -31.17
N GLU A 387 30.37 -15.19 -31.17
CA GLU A 387 29.29 -16.05 -30.64
C GLU A 387 29.13 -15.91 -29.11
N GLU A 388 30.20 -15.49 -28.41
CA GLU A 388 30.18 -15.23 -26.96
C GLU A 388 29.48 -13.90 -26.60
N ILE A 389 29.32 -13.00 -27.58
CA ILE A 389 28.61 -11.75 -27.38
C ILE A 389 27.15 -11.97 -27.73
N THR A 390 26.30 -11.61 -26.78
CA THR A 390 24.86 -11.75 -26.90
C THR A 390 24.31 -11.00 -28.12
N ALA A 391 23.69 -11.70 -29.07
CA ALA A 391 23.14 -11.08 -30.28
C ALA A 391 21.94 -10.13 -30.02
N PRO A 392 21.80 -9.04 -30.80
CA PRO A 392 20.67 -8.10 -30.72
C PRO A 392 19.36 -8.70 -31.25
N GLY A 393 18.24 -8.03 -30.96
CA GLY A 393 16.94 -8.36 -31.55
C GLY A 393 16.85 -8.09 -33.06
N THR A 394 15.94 -8.80 -33.72
CA THR A 394 15.75 -8.74 -35.19
C THR A 394 14.62 -7.81 -35.63
N GLY A 395 13.96 -7.11 -34.70
CA GLY A 395 12.84 -6.21 -35.02
C GLY A 395 13.29 -4.77 -35.31
N ASP A 396 12.43 -4.01 -36.00
CA ASP A 396 12.66 -2.60 -36.31
C ASP A 396 12.76 -1.71 -35.04
N GLU A 397 12.22 -2.17 -33.91
CA GLU A 397 12.31 -1.48 -32.61
C GLU A 397 13.69 -1.62 -31.94
N ASP A 398 14.59 -2.43 -32.49
CA ASP A 398 15.91 -2.77 -31.90
C ASP A 398 17.09 -2.10 -32.64
N GLU A 399 16.84 -1.09 -33.49
CA GLU A 399 17.87 -0.39 -34.29
C GLU A 399 19.05 0.15 -33.44
N ASP A 400 18.76 0.75 -32.28
CA ASP A 400 19.79 1.28 -31.38
C ASP A 400 20.65 0.18 -30.76
N GLU A 401 20.05 -0.99 -30.50
CA GLU A 401 20.77 -2.17 -30.00
C GLU A 401 21.67 -2.75 -31.09
N GLN A 402 21.17 -2.85 -32.33
CA GLN A 402 21.94 -3.29 -33.49
C GLN A 402 23.12 -2.34 -33.77
N ARG A 403 22.92 -1.03 -33.60
CA ARG A 403 23.98 -0.02 -33.70
C ARG A 403 25.02 -0.21 -32.59
N THR A 404 24.59 -0.41 -31.36
CA THR A 404 25.47 -0.64 -30.20
C THR A 404 26.31 -1.90 -30.36
N TYR A 405 25.67 -2.99 -30.77
CA TYR A 405 26.33 -4.27 -31.09
C TYR A 405 27.41 -4.09 -32.16
N THR A 406 27.10 -3.39 -33.25
CA THR A 406 28.05 -3.15 -34.35
C THR A 406 29.25 -2.33 -33.89
N LYS A 407 29.03 -1.28 -33.07
CA LYS A 407 30.12 -0.48 -32.49
C LYS A 407 31.00 -1.32 -31.57
N LEU A 408 30.41 -2.11 -30.68
CA LEU A 408 31.13 -2.98 -29.75
C LEU A 408 32.02 -3.99 -30.50
N LEU A 409 31.47 -4.68 -31.49
CA LEU A 409 32.24 -5.62 -32.31
C LEU A 409 33.38 -4.95 -33.06
N THR A 410 33.18 -3.72 -33.53
CA THR A 410 34.22 -2.95 -34.22
C THR A 410 35.38 -2.64 -33.26
N ALA A 411 35.08 -2.18 -32.04
CA ALA A 411 36.09 -1.85 -31.03
C ALA A 411 36.88 -3.09 -30.58
N ILE A 412 36.20 -4.23 -30.37
CA ILE A 412 36.84 -5.48 -30.01
C ILE A 412 37.71 -6.02 -31.15
N SER A 413 37.24 -5.93 -32.39
CA SER A 413 38.03 -6.36 -33.56
C SER A 413 39.33 -5.55 -33.70
N ASP A 414 39.27 -4.23 -33.50
CA ASP A 414 40.46 -3.37 -33.49
C ASP A 414 41.44 -3.76 -32.37
N TYR A 415 40.94 -3.92 -31.14
CA TYR A 415 41.75 -4.35 -30.00
C TYR A 415 42.44 -5.69 -30.26
N ARG A 416 41.67 -6.69 -30.71
CA ARG A 416 42.20 -8.03 -31.00
C ARG A 416 43.28 -8.00 -32.07
N ARG A 417 43.11 -7.17 -33.11
CA ARG A 417 44.13 -6.99 -34.14
C ARG A 417 45.39 -6.34 -33.58
N ARG A 418 45.27 -5.22 -32.84
CA ARG A 418 46.42 -4.50 -32.26
C ARG A 418 47.22 -5.35 -31.27
N HIS A 419 46.54 -6.23 -30.55
CA HIS A 419 47.15 -7.13 -29.56
C HIS A 419 47.38 -8.55 -30.08
N HIS A 420 47.27 -8.78 -31.40
CA HIS A 420 47.49 -10.06 -32.07
C HIS A 420 46.76 -11.24 -31.40
N ARG A 421 45.49 -11.04 -31.02
CA ARG A 421 44.67 -12.04 -30.35
C ARG A 421 43.97 -12.95 -31.37
N ALA A 422 44.19 -14.26 -31.22
CA ALA A 422 43.49 -15.30 -31.96
C ALA A 422 42.87 -16.30 -30.95
N GLY A 423 41.71 -16.86 -31.29
CA GLY A 423 40.98 -17.83 -30.45
C GLY A 423 39.64 -17.32 -29.92
N PRO A 424 38.91 -18.17 -29.17
CA PRO A 424 37.53 -17.89 -28.76
C PRO A 424 37.40 -16.88 -27.61
N ASP A 425 38.46 -16.67 -26.81
CA ASP A 425 38.46 -15.68 -25.74
C ASP A 425 38.42 -14.26 -26.34
N ILE A 426 37.39 -13.48 -25.99
CA ILE A 426 37.05 -12.17 -26.58
C ILE A 426 38.22 -11.17 -26.46
N LEU A 427 38.83 -11.03 -25.28
CA LEU A 427 39.90 -10.05 -25.02
C LEU A 427 41.22 -10.68 -24.56
N GLY A 428 41.23 -11.95 -24.15
CA GLY A 428 42.44 -12.59 -23.61
C GLY A 428 42.76 -12.16 -22.17
N PRO A 429 43.91 -12.61 -21.63
CA PRO A 429 44.34 -12.22 -20.28
C PRO A 429 44.64 -10.72 -20.21
N ARG A 430 44.20 -10.09 -19.11
CA ARG A 430 44.40 -8.65 -18.86
C ARG A 430 45.90 -8.28 -18.89
N PRO A 431 46.33 -7.38 -19.79
CA PRO A 431 47.71 -6.91 -19.83
C PRO A 431 48.05 -5.98 -18.65
N ALA A 432 49.34 -5.82 -18.36
CA ALA A 432 49.83 -4.89 -17.34
C ALA A 432 50.01 -3.48 -17.92
N GLY A 433 49.88 -2.44 -17.09
CA GLY A 433 50.07 -1.05 -17.51
C GLY A 433 48.86 -0.45 -18.24
N LEU A 434 49.11 0.52 -19.14
CA LEU A 434 48.09 1.31 -19.83
C LEU A 434 47.18 0.47 -20.75
N ASP A 435 47.72 -0.59 -21.37
CA ASP A 435 46.93 -1.54 -22.16
C ASP A 435 45.88 -2.28 -21.31
N GLY A 436 46.12 -2.37 -20.00
CA GLY A 436 45.16 -2.92 -19.04
C GLY A 436 43.95 -2.02 -18.83
N GLU A 437 44.08 -0.70 -19.03
CA GLU A 437 42.97 0.25 -18.92
C GLU A 437 42.04 0.18 -20.14
N GLU A 438 42.58 -0.06 -21.33
CA GLU A 438 41.79 -0.33 -22.54
C GLU A 438 41.07 -1.68 -22.45
N TRP A 439 41.75 -2.71 -21.95
CA TRP A 439 41.14 -4.01 -21.65
C TRP A 439 39.99 -3.89 -20.65
N ASP A 440 40.19 -3.11 -19.58
CA ASP A 440 39.14 -2.84 -18.58
C ASP A 440 37.96 -2.12 -19.23
N HIS A 441 38.22 -1.13 -20.10
CA HIS A 441 37.19 -0.37 -20.80
C HIS A 441 36.34 -1.23 -21.75
N LEU A 442 36.96 -2.12 -22.53
CA LEU A 442 36.22 -3.02 -23.41
C LEU A 442 35.43 -4.08 -22.62
N THR A 443 35.97 -4.55 -21.49
CA THR A 443 35.26 -5.44 -20.58
C THR A 443 34.02 -4.75 -20.01
N ASP A 444 34.17 -3.48 -19.59
CA ASP A 444 33.05 -2.66 -19.12
C ASP A 444 31.98 -2.46 -20.20
N ALA A 445 32.38 -2.22 -21.45
CA ALA A 445 31.46 -2.07 -22.58
C ALA A 445 30.69 -3.36 -22.89
N ILE A 446 31.36 -4.53 -22.83
CA ILE A 446 30.72 -5.84 -22.99
C ILE A 446 29.67 -6.02 -21.89
N ASP A 447 30.05 -5.82 -20.62
CA ASP A 447 29.14 -5.98 -19.47
C ASP A 447 27.90 -5.09 -19.59
N LEU A 448 28.08 -3.81 -19.95
CA LEU A 448 26.97 -2.85 -20.16
C LEU A 448 26.03 -3.30 -21.28
N TYR A 449 26.57 -3.76 -22.40
CA TYR A 449 25.77 -4.25 -23.52
C TYR A 449 24.99 -5.52 -23.16
N THR A 450 25.63 -6.51 -22.51
CA THR A 450 24.92 -7.69 -22.01
C THR A 450 23.82 -7.33 -21.02
N HIS A 451 24.07 -6.36 -20.13
CA HIS A 451 23.05 -5.87 -19.20
C HIS A 451 21.86 -5.25 -19.94
N ALA A 452 22.11 -4.43 -20.96
CA ALA A 452 21.07 -3.83 -21.81
C ALA A 452 20.14 -4.91 -22.41
N ARG A 453 20.72 -5.97 -22.97
CA ARG A 453 19.92 -7.05 -23.59
C ARG A 453 19.09 -7.83 -22.57
N VAL A 454 19.64 -8.07 -21.38
CA VAL A 454 18.88 -8.72 -20.30
C VAL A 454 17.66 -7.87 -19.92
N GLN A 455 17.82 -6.56 -19.80
CA GLN A 455 16.71 -5.65 -19.48
C GLN A 455 15.64 -5.61 -20.59
N ARG A 456 16.06 -5.50 -21.86
CA ARG A 456 15.15 -5.53 -23.01
C ARG A 456 14.30 -6.79 -23.04
N ARG A 457 14.90 -7.95 -22.77
CA ARG A 457 14.18 -9.23 -22.69
C ARG A 457 13.19 -9.28 -21.53
N LEU A 458 13.54 -8.70 -20.38
CA LEU A 458 12.63 -8.59 -19.24
C LEU A 458 11.44 -7.66 -19.55
N GLU A 459 11.66 -6.55 -20.25
CA GLU A 459 10.60 -5.66 -20.72
C GLU A 459 9.62 -6.38 -21.67
N GLN A 460 10.15 -7.13 -22.65
CA GLN A 460 9.33 -7.94 -23.56
C GLN A 460 8.50 -9.00 -22.81
N MET A 461 9.09 -9.66 -21.83
CA MET A 461 8.37 -10.62 -20.97
C MET A 461 7.25 -9.93 -20.17
N ARG A 462 7.53 -8.76 -19.58
CA ARG A 462 6.52 -7.97 -18.85
C ARG A 462 5.38 -7.54 -19.76
N ALA A 463 5.67 -7.05 -20.96
CA ALA A 463 4.66 -6.64 -21.94
C ALA A 463 3.74 -7.82 -22.33
N ARG A 464 4.32 -9.01 -22.52
CA ARG A 464 3.56 -10.24 -22.77
C ARG A 464 2.66 -10.62 -21.58
N THR A 465 3.16 -10.55 -20.35
CA THR A 465 2.36 -10.84 -19.14
C THR A 465 1.20 -9.85 -18.98
N VAL A 466 1.41 -8.57 -19.30
CA VAL A 466 0.34 -7.56 -19.29
C VAL A 466 -0.73 -7.88 -20.33
N ALA A 467 -0.33 -8.29 -21.55
CA ALA A 467 -1.26 -8.71 -22.59
C ALA A 467 -2.06 -9.96 -22.18
N GLU A 468 -1.40 -10.97 -21.61
CA GLU A 468 -2.06 -12.19 -21.09
C GLU A 468 -3.05 -11.87 -19.96
N ARG A 469 -2.71 -10.94 -19.07
CA ARG A 469 -3.61 -10.48 -18.00
C ARG A 469 -4.83 -9.73 -18.56
N ALA A 470 -4.66 -8.94 -19.62
CA ALA A 470 -5.77 -8.25 -20.28
C ALA A 470 -6.76 -9.21 -20.94
N VAL A 471 -6.31 -10.39 -21.38
CA VAL A 471 -7.17 -11.46 -21.92
C VAL A 471 -7.95 -12.19 -20.82
N LEU A 472 -7.35 -12.40 -19.64
CA LEU A 472 -7.96 -13.14 -18.53
C LEU A 472 -8.97 -12.34 -17.69
N LEU A 473 -8.94 -11.00 -17.76
CA LEU A 473 -9.86 -10.14 -17.00
C LEU A 473 -11.16 -9.86 -17.79
N PRO A 474 -12.35 -9.96 -17.16
CA PRO A 474 -13.62 -9.60 -17.81
C PRO A 474 -13.67 -8.11 -18.17
N ALA A 475 -14.37 -7.76 -19.26
CA ALA A 475 -14.38 -6.43 -19.87
C ALA A 475 -14.75 -5.27 -18.90
N ASN A 476 -15.48 -5.56 -17.83
CA ASN A 476 -15.95 -4.59 -16.83
C ASN A 476 -15.05 -4.48 -15.59
N SER A 477 -13.87 -5.12 -15.58
CA SER A 477 -12.96 -5.01 -14.44
C SER A 477 -12.35 -3.61 -14.37
N PRO A 478 -12.44 -2.88 -13.23
CA PRO A 478 -11.81 -1.56 -13.07
C PRO A 478 -10.28 -1.61 -13.20
N LEU A 479 -9.69 -2.81 -13.13
CA LEU A 479 -8.27 -3.07 -13.34
C LEU A 479 -7.85 -3.15 -14.82
N ARG A 480 -8.80 -3.10 -15.75
CA ARG A 480 -8.55 -3.09 -17.21
C ARG A 480 -8.40 -1.67 -17.78
N GLN A 481 -8.71 -0.65 -16.98
CA GLN A 481 -8.61 0.74 -17.42
C GLN A 481 -7.17 1.24 -17.25
N PRO A 482 -6.55 1.83 -18.30
CA PRO A 482 -5.32 2.57 -18.11
C PRO A 482 -5.56 3.73 -17.13
N PRO A 483 -4.55 4.12 -16.33
CA PRO A 483 -4.69 5.26 -15.42
C PRO A 483 -5.16 6.48 -16.22
N PRO A 484 -6.10 7.29 -15.70
CA PRO A 484 -6.60 8.45 -16.41
C PRO A 484 -5.43 9.39 -16.74
N SER A 485 -5.27 9.71 -18.01
CA SER A 485 -4.31 10.72 -18.48
C SER A 485 -4.56 12.05 -17.73
N PRO A 486 -3.50 12.78 -17.33
CA PRO A 486 -3.64 14.03 -16.60
C PRO A 486 -4.11 15.15 -17.56
N THR A 487 -5.39 15.19 -17.90
CA THR A 487 -6.01 16.35 -18.53
C THR A 487 -6.56 17.27 -17.45
N SER A 488 -5.87 18.40 -17.29
CA SER A 488 -6.40 19.73 -16.95
C SER A 488 -7.52 19.77 -15.91
N GLY A 489 -7.13 19.87 -14.64
CA GLY A 489 -8.04 20.30 -13.58
C GLY A 489 -8.60 21.71 -13.86
N PRO A 490 -9.86 22.00 -13.47
CA PRO A 490 -10.47 23.30 -13.70
C PRO A 490 -9.74 24.36 -12.86
N GLY A 491 -9.05 25.25 -13.55
CA GLY A 491 -8.26 26.33 -12.95
C GLY A 491 -9.11 27.30 -12.14
N HIS A 492 -8.74 27.40 -10.87
CA HIS A 492 -9.09 28.46 -9.93
C HIS A 492 -9.07 29.86 -10.57
N ARG A 493 -10.17 30.62 -10.43
CA ARG A 493 -10.15 32.08 -10.56
C ARG A 493 -9.31 32.68 -9.42
N PRO A 494 -8.40 33.63 -9.68
CA PRO A 494 -7.70 34.36 -8.63
C PRO A 494 -8.60 35.45 -8.04
N PRO A 495 -8.37 35.86 -6.77
CA PRO A 495 -9.11 36.95 -6.16
C PRO A 495 -8.63 38.30 -6.72
N THR A 496 -9.58 39.10 -7.15
CA THR A 496 -9.42 40.52 -7.48
C THR A 496 -8.97 41.30 -6.24
N ARG A 497 -7.95 42.15 -6.43
CA ARG A 497 -7.66 43.29 -5.57
C ARG A 497 -8.24 44.54 -6.21
#